data_AF-A0AAV8XVS8-F1
#
_entry.id   AF-A0AAV8XVS8-F1
#
_cell.length_a   1.000
_cell.length_b   1.000
_cell.length_c   1.000
_cell.angle_alpha   90.00
_cell.angle_beta   90.00
_cell.angle_gamma   90.00
#
_symmetry.space_group_name_H-M   'P 1'
#
loop_
_entity.id
_entity.type
_entity.pdbx_description
1 polymer ?
#
loop_
_entity_poly.entity_id
_entity_poly.type
_entity_poly.pdbx_seq_one_letter_code
_entity_poly.pdbx_strand_id
1 'polypeptide(L)' 'MKGDTISLQSKKDLLIVHFGLRYACSNRMRELSRLLISVRKMMENENMALKDILHPKYFDNVISPVRNIAGIDAFKKII' A
#
# COMPACT_ATOMS: atom_id res chain seq x y z
N MET A 1 17.24 -4.72 16.78
CA MET A 1 16.89 -4.32 15.40
C MET A 1 15.63 -3.46 15.47
N LYS A 2 15.70 -2.15 15.17
CA LYS A 2 14.48 -1.33 14.99
C LYS A 2 13.73 -1.87 13.78
N GLY A 3 12.51 -2.37 13.98
CA GLY A 3 11.72 -2.90 12.88
C GLY A 3 11.30 -1.78 11.93
N ASP A 4 11.53 -1.95 10.62
CA ASP A 4 11.07 -1.00 9.61
C ASP A 4 9.55 -0.80 9.72
N THR A 5 9.09 0.44 9.60
CA THR A 5 7.66 0.80 9.65
C THR A 5 6.82 0.00 8.66
N ILE A 6 7.39 -0.32 7.49
CA ILE A 6 6.74 -1.17 6.47
C ILE A 6 6.52 -2.59 7.00
N SER A 7 7.53 -3.16 7.64
CA SER A 7 7.47 -4.50 8.22
C SER A 7 6.50 -4.56 9.40
N LEU A 8 6.43 -3.50 10.21
CA LEU A 8 5.42 -3.37 11.25
C LEU A 8 4.01 -3.33 10.66
N GLN A 9 3.83 -2.54 9.59
CA GLN A 9 2.51 -2.38 8.99
C GLN A 9 2.02 -3.63 8.27
N SER A 10 2.93 -4.37 7.64
CA SER A 10 2.64 -5.67 7.02
C SER A 10 2.11 -6.72 8.01
N LYS A 11 2.41 -6.56 9.30
CA LYS A 11 2.00 -7.48 10.37
C LYS A 11 0.72 -7.03 11.09
N LYS A 12 0.35 -5.75 10.97
CA LYS A 12 -0.85 -5.19 11.61
C LYS A 12 -2.13 -5.37 10.79
N ASP A 13 -2.01 -5.52 9.47
CA ASP A 13 -3.16 -5.71 8.59
C ASP A 13 -3.37 -7.20 8.28
N LEU A 14 -4.51 -7.74 8.72
CA LEU A 14 -4.82 -9.17 8.61
C LEU A 14 -4.84 -9.66 7.15
N LEU A 15 -5.32 -8.84 6.22
CA LEU A 15 -5.37 -9.20 4.80
C LEU A 15 -3.98 -9.22 4.18
N ILE A 16 -3.11 -8.27 4.56
CA ILE A 16 -1.70 -8.27 4.12
C ILE A 16 -0.97 -9.52 4.64
N VAL A 17 -1.19 -9.87 5.90
CA VAL A 17 -0.62 -11.09 6.50
C VAL A 17 -1.11 -12.34 5.76
N HIS A 18 -2.42 -12.46 5.55
CA HIS A 18 -3.00 -13.63 4.85
C HIS A 18 -2.49 -13.75 3.41
N PHE A 19 -2.39 -12.63 2.70
CA PHE A 19 -1.81 -12.60 1.37
C PHE A 19 -0.35 -13.08 1.37
N GLY A 20 0.44 -12.62 2.34
CA GLY A 20 1.82 -13.06 2.53
C GLY A 20 1.99 -14.53 2.81
N LEU A 21 1.19 -15.09 3.72
CA LEU A 21 1.22 -16.50 4.09
C LEU A 21 0.81 -17.41 2.93
N ARG A 22 -0.20 -17.00 2.15
CA ARG A 22 -0.70 -17.81 1.04
C ARG A 22 0.28 -17.92 -0.13
N TYR A 23 1.10 -16.90 -0.35
CA TYR A 23 2.03 -16.84 -1.49
C TYR A 23 3.51 -16.91 -1.08
N ALA A 24 3.82 -17.10 0.21
CA ALA A 24 5.17 -17.08 0.78
C ALA A 24 6.02 -15.88 0.31
N CYS A 25 5.39 -14.73 0.07
CA CYS A 25 6.00 -13.64 -0.70
C CYS A 25 6.16 -12.39 0.17
N SER A 26 7.23 -12.35 0.97
CA SER A 26 7.54 -11.23 1.86
C SER A 26 7.66 -9.89 1.11
N ASN A 27 8.19 -9.91 -0.12
CA ASN A 27 8.31 -8.71 -0.95
C ASN A 27 6.95 -8.13 -1.32
N ARG A 28 5.97 -8.96 -1.70
CA ARG A 28 4.63 -8.47 -2.04
C ARG A 28 3.86 -7.95 -0.82
N MET A 29 4.06 -8.55 0.37
CA MET A 29 3.55 -7.98 1.62
C MET A 29 4.09 -6.58 1.87
N ARG A 30 5.39 -6.37 1.61
CA ARG A 30 6.04 -5.06 1.78
C ARG A 30 5.52 -4.04 0.77
N GLU A 31 5.31 -4.44 -0.48
CA GLU A 31 4.72 -3.57 -1.52
C GLU A 31 3.29 -3.17 -1.16
N LEU A 32 2.45 -4.13 -0.74
CA LEU A 32 1.08 -3.86 -0.33
C LEU A 32 1.02 -2.96 0.91
N SER A 33 1.97 -3.12 1.83
CA SER A 33 2.11 -2.24 2.99
C SER A 33 2.56 -0.83 2.61
N ARG A 34 3.47 -0.69 1.63
CA ARG A 34 3.86 0.62 1.09
C ARG A 34 2.66 1.33 0.47
N LEU A 35 1.85 0.61 -0.32
CA LEU A 35 0.62 1.16 -0.88
C LEU A 35 -0.33 1.64 0.22
N LEU A 36 -0.62 0.80 1.21
CA LEU A 36 -1.52 1.15 2.32
C LEU A 36 -1.02 2.38 3.09
N ILE A 37 0.28 2.46 3.38
CA ILE A 37 0.86 3.64 4.04
C ILE A 37 0.68 4.90 3.19
N SER A 38 0.92 4.82 1.88
CA SER A 38 0.76 5.96 0.97
C SER A 38 -0.68 6.45 0.90
N VAL A 39 -1.65 5.53 0.82
CA VAL A 39 -3.08 5.88 0.81
C VAL A 39 -3.49 6.56 2.12
N ARG A 40 -3.07 6.01 3.26
CA ARG A 40 -3.36 6.60 4.58
C ARG A 40 -2.83 8.02 4.74
N LYS A 41 -1.61 8.28 4.24
CA LYS A 41 -1.01 9.62 4.25
C LYS A 41 -1.81 10.60 3.39
N MET A 42 -2.23 10.18 2.21
CA MET A 42 -2.97 11.03 1.29
C MET A 42 -4.41 11.30 1.76
N MET A 43 -5.01 10.37 2.49
CA MET A 43 -6.37 10.49 3.03
C MET A 43 -6.40 11.01 4.48
N GLU A 44 -5.24 11.35 5.06
CA GLU A 44 -5.08 11.77 6.45
C GLU A 44 -5.77 10.83 7.47
N ASN A 45 -5.79 9.52 7.18
CA ASN A 45 -6.47 8.53 7.99
C ASN A 45 -5.57 7.32 8.28
N GLU A 46 -4.92 7.31 9.45
CA GLU A 46 -4.00 6.25 9.84
C GLU A 46 -4.68 4.90 10.19
N ASN A 47 -5.99 4.90 10.42
CA ASN A 47 -6.72 3.72 10.89
C ASN A 47 -7.33 2.88 9.75
N MET A 48 -7.19 3.34 8.50
CA MET A 48 -7.79 2.67 7.34
C MET A 48 -7.14 1.31 7.07
N ALA A 49 -7.93 0.24 7.08
CA ALA A 49 -7.47 -1.11 6.76
C ALA A 49 -7.44 -1.34 5.24
N LEU A 50 -6.72 -2.36 4.80
CA LEU A 50 -6.64 -2.72 3.38
C LEU A 50 -8.03 -2.98 2.77
N LYS A 51 -8.96 -3.60 3.51
CA LYS A 51 -10.33 -3.84 3.04
C LYS A 51 -11.08 -2.56 2.71
N ASP A 52 -10.79 -1.47 3.43
CA ASP A 52 -11.51 -0.22 3.29
C ASP A 52 -11.14 0.44 1.96
N ILE A 53 -9.86 0.38 1.57
CA ILE A 53 -9.37 0.95 0.32
C ILE A 53 -9.77 0.13 -0.92
N LEU A 54 -10.23 -1.11 -0.75
CA LEU A 54 -10.77 -1.94 -1.84
C LEU A 54 -12.19 -1.53 -2.24
N HIS A 55 -12.85 -0.66 -1.45
CA HIS A 55 -14.17 -0.16 -1.80
C HIS A 55 -14.06 0.78 -3.04
N PRO A 56 -14.94 0.64 -4.06
CA PRO A 56 -14.85 1.41 -5.30
C PRO A 56 -14.82 2.94 -5.10
N LYS A 57 -15.44 3.42 -4.02
CA LYS A 57 -15.40 4.82 -3.57
C LYS A 57 -13.98 5.40 -3.44
N TYR A 58 -12.98 4.56 -3.16
CA TYR A 58 -11.58 4.99 -2.96
C TYR A 58 -10.69 4.63 -4.14
N PHE A 59 -11.26 4.23 -5.29
CA PHE A 59 -10.48 3.81 -6.46
C PHE A 59 -9.47 4.88 -6.89
N ASP A 60 -9.90 6.13 -7.09
CA ASP A 60 -9.01 7.23 -7.48
C ASP A 60 -7.95 7.50 -6.41
N ASN A 61 -8.32 7.32 -5.14
CA ASN A 61 -7.41 7.47 -4.02
C ASN A 61 -6.35 6.36 -3.94
N VAL A 62 -6.61 5.20 -4.51
CA VAL A 62 -5.63 4.11 -4.62
C VAL A 62 -4.76 4.29 -5.86
N ILE A 63 -5.36 4.67 -7.00
CA ILE A 63 -4.64 4.80 -8.28
C ILE A 63 -3.55 5.87 -8.22
N SER A 64 -3.81 7.02 -7.60
CA SER A 64 -2.83 8.11 -7.47
C SER A 64 -1.51 7.65 -6.79
N PRO A 65 -1.52 7.07 -5.58
CA PRO A 65 -0.31 6.54 -4.95
C PRO A 65 0.28 5.34 -5.69
N VAL A 66 -0.52 4.48 -6.35
CA VAL A 66 0.02 3.40 -7.19
C VAL A 66 0.87 3.96 -8.34
N ARG A 67 0.41 5.01 -9.02
CA ARG A 67 1.17 5.68 -10.09
C ARG A 67 2.51 6.19 -9.58
N ASN A 68 2.51 6.83 -8.41
CA ASN A 68 3.73 7.34 -7.77
C ASN A 68 4.69 6.20 -7.39
N ILE A 69 4.18 5.11 -6.82
CA ILE A 69 5.00 3.94 -6.42
C ILE A 69 5.58 3.23 -7.65
N ALA A 70 4.80 3.09 -8.71
CA ALA A 70 5.20 2.43 -9.95
C ALA A 70 6.11 3.32 -10.83
N GLY A 71 6.30 4.60 -10.47
CA GLY A 71 7.04 5.56 -11.29
C GLY A 71 6.34 5.89 -12.61
N ILE A 72 5.03 5.61 -12.71
CA ILE A 72 4.21 5.94 -13.87
C ILE A 72 3.75 7.38 -13.69
N ASP A 73 4.66 8.28 -13.99
CA ASP A 73 4.42 9.70 -13.92
C ASP A 73 3.82 10.14 -15.26
N ALA A 74 2.49 10.33 -15.30
CA ALA A 74 1.76 10.69 -16.52
C ALA A 74 2.26 12.02 -17.13
N PHE A 75 3.02 12.82 -16.36
CA PHE A 75 3.60 14.10 -16.78
C PHE A 75 5.10 14.04 -17.04
N LYS A 76 5.76 12.92 -16.80
CA LYS A 76 7.18 12.76 -17.11
C LYS A 76 7.32 12.38 -18.57
N LYS A 77 7.13 13.40 -19.41
CA LYS A 77 7.53 13.38 -20.82
C LYS A 77 9.00 13.00 -20.84
N ILE A 78 9.31 11.83 -21.38
CA ILE A 78 10.68 11.50 -21.79
C ILE A 78 10.98 12.51 -22.90
N ILE A 79 11.75 13.54 -22.55
CA ILE A 79 12.39 14.45 -23.50
C ILE A 79 13.67 13.76 -23.97
#